data_AF-A0A969KWP5-F1
#
_entry.id   AF-A0A969KWP5-F1
#
_cell.length_a   1.000
_cell.length_b   1.000
_cell.length_c   1.000
_cell.angle_alpha   90.00
_cell.angle_beta   90.00
_cell.angle_gamma   90.00
#
_symmetry.space_group_name_H-M   'P 1'
#
loop_
_entity.id
_entity.type
_entity.pdbx_description
1 polymer ?
#
loop_
_entity_poly.entity_id
_entity_poly.type
_entity_poly.pdbx_seq_one_letter_code
_entity_poly.pdbx_strand_id
1 'polypeptide(L)'
;MKLHPALLLLTTLTTSALVSPALAQSIAPANDGTGTVVTRHGSRYDISGGQRPTPQHLFHSFESFGLSRQEIARFLSQPNIDHILARVVGGEVSLIEGLLQVSGGDANLYLMNPAGIIFGQEARLDVPASFTATTATGIGLEEGWFPASGAIDFSTLSGDPNQFTFAATEPGAIVNAGELVVSQGENLTLLGGTVVNTGTLSAPGGQVVLTAVPGENRVRLSQAGMLLSLEVKPIASSSTNLPSPVSLPELL
;
A
#
# COMPACT_ATOMS: atom_id res chain seq x y z
N MET A 1 48.49 -27.42 -57.79
CA MET A 1 47.37 -27.28 -56.83
C MET A 1 47.87 -26.47 -55.64
N LYS A 2 47.46 -25.19 -55.52
CA LYS A 2 47.80 -24.32 -54.38
C LYS A 2 46.56 -24.17 -53.51
N LEU A 3 46.60 -24.65 -52.26
CA LEU A 3 45.56 -24.38 -51.25
C LEU A 3 45.80 -22.98 -50.65
N HIS A 4 44.75 -22.17 -50.58
CA HIS A 4 44.72 -20.92 -49.81
C HIS A 4 44.09 -21.18 -48.43
N PRO A 5 44.58 -20.59 -47.33
CA PRO A 5 43.96 -20.74 -46.02
C PRO A 5 42.77 -19.78 -45.87
N ALA A 6 41.62 -20.31 -45.45
CA ALA A 6 40.44 -19.53 -45.16
C ALA A 6 40.57 -18.87 -43.77
N LEU A 7 40.57 -17.54 -43.74
CA LEU A 7 40.58 -16.72 -42.54
C LEU A 7 39.16 -16.69 -41.94
N LEU A 8 38.97 -17.34 -40.79
CA LEU A 8 37.69 -17.36 -40.08
C LEU A 8 37.54 -16.05 -39.27
N LEU A 9 36.72 -15.13 -39.74
CA LEU A 9 36.41 -13.87 -39.06
C LEU A 9 35.35 -14.12 -37.98
N LEU A 10 35.71 -14.02 -36.70
CA LEU A 10 34.79 -14.19 -35.57
C LEU A 10 34.08 -12.86 -35.29
N THR A 11 32.85 -12.71 -35.77
CA THR A 11 32.02 -11.53 -35.51
C THR A 11 31.35 -11.65 -34.13
N THR A 12 31.78 -10.84 -33.17
CA THR A 12 31.12 -10.72 -31.86
C THR A 12 29.80 -9.96 -32.01
N LEU A 13 28.69 -10.65 -31.77
CA LEU A 13 27.35 -10.10 -31.81
C LEU A 13 27.05 -9.40 -30.47
N THR A 14 27.23 -8.08 -30.41
CA THR A 14 26.81 -7.27 -29.25
C THR A 14 25.29 -7.12 -29.25
N THR A 15 24.60 -7.85 -28.39
CA THR A 15 23.17 -7.66 -28.13
C THR A 15 22.96 -6.40 -27.28
N SER A 16 22.62 -5.29 -27.93
CA SER A 16 22.08 -4.12 -27.23
C SER A 16 20.69 -4.47 -26.69
N ALA A 17 20.57 -4.61 -25.37
CA ALA A 17 19.27 -4.70 -24.72
C ALA A 17 18.55 -3.35 -24.90
N LEU A 18 17.46 -3.34 -25.65
CA LEU A 18 16.54 -2.21 -25.70
C LEU A 18 15.85 -2.12 -24.35
N VAL A 19 16.29 -1.19 -23.50
CA VAL A 19 15.58 -0.84 -22.28
C VAL A 19 14.39 0.00 -22.70
N SER A 20 13.19 -0.58 -22.67
CA SER A 20 11.96 0.17 -22.83
C SER A 20 11.86 1.18 -21.67
N PRO A 21 11.59 2.47 -21.91
CA PRO A 21 11.35 3.40 -20.83
C PRO A 21 10.11 2.92 -20.06
N ALA A 22 10.26 2.70 -18.75
CA ALA A 22 9.11 2.53 -17.87
C ALA A 22 8.28 3.81 -17.98
N LEU A 23 7.00 3.68 -18.37
CA LEU A 23 6.10 4.83 -18.36
C LEU A 23 5.99 5.31 -16.91
N ALA A 24 6.35 6.57 -16.67
CA ALA A 24 6.11 7.23 -15.41
C ALA A 24 4.61 7.15 -15.09
N GLN A 25 4.25 6.47 -14.01
CA GLN A 25 2.89 6.45 -13.52
C GLN A 25 2.63 7.77 -12.79
N SER A 26 1.69 8.57 -13.28
CA SER A 26 1.30 9.83 -12.65
C SER A 26 0.24 9.60 -11.58
N ILE A 27 0.04 10.61 -10.72
CA ILE A 27 -1.06 10.62 -9.75
C ILE A 27 -2.32 11.19 -10.41
N ALA A 28 -3.38 10.39 -10.44
CA ALA A 28 -4.69 10.79 -10.94
C ALA A 28 -5.77 10.51 -9.88
N PRO A 29 -6.63 11.48 -9.54
CA PRO A 29 -7.72 11.26 -8.58
C PRO A 29 -8.78 10.32 -9.19
N ALA A 30 -9.40 9.49 -8.35
CA ALA A 30 -10.53 8.66 -8.76
C ALA A 30 -11.80 9.50 -8.88
N ASN A 31 -12.66 9.17 -9.86
CA ASN A 31 -13.98 9.79 -10.01
C ASN A 31 -15.06 8.94 -9.33
N ASP A 32 -14.94 8.75 -8.02
CA ASP A 32 -15.79 7.85 -7.21
C ASP A 32 -16.58 8.57 -6.10
N GLY A 33 -16.61 9.90 -6.13
CA GLY A 33 -17.26 10.72 -5.11
C GLY A 33 -16.39 11.02 -3.88
N THR A 34 -15.16 10.51 -3.79
CA THR A 34 -14.23 10.86 -2.71
C THR A 34 -13.77 12.33 -2.80
N GLY A 35 -13.91 12.97 -3.96
CA GLY A 35 -13.58 14.40 -4.11
C GLY A 35 -12.10 14.71 -3.89
N THR A 36 -11.20 13.74 -4.16
CA THR A 36 -9.75 13.96 -4.11
C THR A 36 -9.35 14.93 -5.22
N VAL A 37 -8.55 15.93 -4.86
CA VAL A 37 -8.03 16.94 -5.78
C VAL A 37 -6.51 16.82 -5.84
N VAL A 38 -5.97 16.78 -7.05
CA VAL A 38 -4.53 16.69 -7.30
C VAL A 38 -4.12 17.90 -8.14
N THR A 39 -3.34 18.80 -7.56
CA THR A 39 -2.81 19.99 -8.25
C THR A 39 -1.31 19.84 -8.46
N ARG A 40 -0.86 19.90 -9.71
CA ARG A 40 0.57 19.75 -10.04
C ARG A 40 1.27 21.12 -10.08
N HIS A 41 2.37 21.24 -9.36
CA HIS A 41 3.27 22.39 -9.34
C HIS A 41 4.70 21.94 -9.68
N GLY A 42 5.06 21.97 -10.96
CA GLY A 42 6.34 21.40 -11.40
C GLY A 42 6.39 19.90 -11.12
N SER A 43 7.35 19.44 -10.31
CA SER A 43 7.48 18.03 -9.89
C SER A 43 6.67 17.66 -8.64
N ARG A 44 5.97 18.61 -8.02
CA ARG A 44 5.15 18.36 -6.83
C ARG A 44 3.68 18.18 -7.18
N TYR A 45 3.06 17.15 -6.63
CA TYR A 45 1.62 16.91 -6.62
C TYR A 45 1.08 17.29 -5.25
N ASP A 46 0.31 18.37 -5.18
CA ASP A 46 -0.42 18.76 -3.98
C ASP A 46 -1.77 18.06 -3.97
N ILE A 47 -1.96 17.19 -2.98
CA ILE A 47 -3.16 16.37 -2.78
C ILE A 47 -4.01 17.03 -1.70
N SER A 48 -5.24 17.40 -2.06
CA SER A 48 -6.20 18.06 -1.20
C SER A 48 -7.63 17.60 -1.50
N GLY A 49 -8.64 18.31 -0.97
CA GLY A 49 -10.03 17.86 -1.03
C GLY A 49 -10.22 16.62 -0.17
N GLY A 50 -10.84 15.58 -0.73
CA GLY A 50 -11.11 14.32 -0.04
C GLY A 50 -12.39 14.33 0.79
N GLN A 51 -12.72 13.17 1.36
CA GLN A 51 -13.86 13.02 2.27
C GLN A 51 -13.41 13.07 3.73
N ARG A 52 -14.23 13.73 4.55
CA ARG A 52 -13.98 13.93 5.98
C ARG A 52 -15.26 13.71 6.78
N PRO A 53 -15.65 12.45 7.04
CA PRO A 53 -16.82 12.16 7.87
C PRO A 53 -16.62 12.61 9.32
N THR A 54 -15.38 12.65 9.78
CA THR A 54 -14.99 13.15 11.11
C THR A 54 -13.82 14.14 10.96
N PRO A 55 -13.59 15.02 11.95
CA PRO A 55 -12.44 15.93 11.94
C PRO A 55 -11.09 15.21 11.80
N GLN A 56 -10.95 14.04 12.43
CA GLN A 56 -9.73 13.26 12.56
C GLN A 56 -9.32 12.48 11.30
N HIS A 57 -10.26 12.22 10.39
CA HIS A 57 -10.02 11.36 9.23
C HIS A 57 -10.12 12.13 7.92
N LEU A 58 -9.16 11.88 7.03
CA LEU A 58 -9.16 12.38 5.67
C LEU A 58 -8.94 11.22 4.69
N PHE A 59 -9.93 11.00 3.83
CA PHE A 59 -9.90 9.91 2.85
C PHE A 59 -9.64 10.44 1.45
N HIS A 60 -8.70 9.78 0.76
CA HIS A 60 -8.36 10.02 -0.63
C HIS A 60 -8.50 8.76 -1.48
N SER A 61 -8.86 8.95 -2.74
CA SER A 61 -9.01 7.88 -3.72
C SER A 61 -8.37 8.28 -5.04
N PHE A 62 -7.57 7.38 -5.59
CA PHE A 62 -6.78 7.59 -6.78
C PHE A 62 -7.07 6.52 -7.81
N GLU A 63 -7.16 6.92 -9.08
CA GLU A 63 -7.17 5.97 -10.20
C GLU A 63 -5.78 5.35 -10.35
N SER A 64 -4.76 6.20 -10.37
CA SER A 64 -3.36 5.81 -10.40
C SER A 64 -2.56 6.61 -9.38
N PHE A 65 -1.56 5.98 -8.78
CA PHE A 65 -0.68 6.63 -7.83
C PHE A 65 0.74 6.12 -8.03
N GLY A 66 1.55 6.93 -8.70
CA GLY A 66 2.97 6.69 -8.87
C GLY A 66 3.76 7.99 -8.80
N LEU A 67 5.06 7.86 -8.57
CA LEU A 67 6.01 8.97 -8.53
C LEU A 67 7.26 8.57 -9.28
N SER A 68 7.70 9.44 -10.18
CA SER A 68 9.05 9.36 -10.75
C SER A 68 10.07 9.94 -9.77
N ARG A 69 11.35 9.75 -10.10
CA ARG A 69 12.45 10.41 -9.41
C ARG A 69 12.24 11.92 -9.35
N GLN A 70 12.53 12.50 -8.19
CA GLN A 70 12.39 13.93 -7.87
C GLN A 70 10.94 14.44 -7.83
N GLU A 71 9.94 13.59 -8.07
CA GLU A 71 8.55 13.94 -7.85
C GLU A 71 8.17 13.79 -6.38
N ILE A 72 7.22 14.62 -5.95
CA ILE A 72 6.76 14.68 -4.57
C ILE A 72 5.24 14.53 -4.57
N ALA A 73 4.71 13.55 -3.83
CA ALA A 73 3.30 13.51 -3.47
C ALA A 73 3.13 14.16 -2.10
N ARG A 74 2.53 15.35 -2.05
CA ARG A 74 2.31 16.09 -0.81
C ARG A 74 0.85 16.06 -0.43
N PHE A 75 0.52 15.28 0.61
CA PHE A 75 -0.79 15.31 1.24
C PHE A 75 -0.93 16.55 2.12
N LEU A 76 -1.93 17.39 1.82
CA LEU A 76 -2.25 18.58 2.60
C LEU A 76 -3.18 18.20 3.76
N SER A 77 -2.61 18.16 4.96
CA SER A 77 -3.29 17.91 6.22
C SER A 77 -3.69 19.20 6.94
N GLN A 78 -4.30 19.04 8.11
CA GLN A 78 -4.67 20.09 9.05
C GLN A 78 -4.39 19.61 10.48
N PRO A 79 -4.25 20.50 11.47
CA PRO A 79 -3.86 20.12 12.83
C PRO A 79 -4.80 19.15 13.55
N ASN A 80 -6.04 19.02 13.08
CA ASN A 80 -7.06 18.15 13.67
C ASN A 80 -7.26 16.83 12.92
N ILE A 81 -6.42 16.54 11.91
CA ILE A 81 -6.43 15.30 11.16
C ILE A 81 -5.37 14.39 11.76
N ASP A 82 -5.80 13.24 12.25
CA ASP A 82 -4.94 12.23 12.86
C ASP A 82 -4.57 11.14 11.84
N HIS A 83 -5.45 10.86 10.86
CA HIS A 83 -5.27 9.79 9.89
C HIS A 83 -5.64 10.23 8.47
N ILE A 84 -4.69 10.12 7.54
CA ILE A 84 -4.91 10.22 6.10
C ILE A 84 -4.91 8.81 5.52
N LEU A 85 -6.03 8.40 4.91
CA LEU A 85 -6.16 7.11 4.25
C LEU A 85 -6.32 7.31 2.75
N ALA A 86 -5.35 6.80 1.99
CA ALA A 86 -5.30 6.87 0.54
C ALA A 86 -5.49 5.47 -0.05
N ARG A 87 -6.45 5.31 -0.98
CA ARG A 87 -6.61 4.09 -1.79
C ARG A 87 -6.31 4.31 -3.26
N VAL A 88 -5.80 3.29 -3.92
CA VAL A 88 -5.67 3.22 -5.38
C VAL A 88 -6.68 2.20 -5.92
N VAL A 89 -7.52 2.62 -6.86
CA VAL A 89 -8.67 1.82 -7.35
C VAL A 89 -8.51 1.35 -8.80
N GLY A 90 -7.58 1.91 -9.57
CA GLY A 90 -7.43 1.64 -11.01
C GLY A 90 -6.76 0.31 -11.37
N GLY A 91 -6.40 -0.52 -10.38
CA GLY A 91 -5.89 -1.87 -10.61
C GLY A 91 -4.42 -1.98 -11.01
N GLU A 92 -3.72 -0.85 -11.18
CA GLU A 92 -2.30 -0.82 -11.50
C GLU A 92 -1.42 -0.75 -10.24
N VAL A 93 -0.26 -1.40 -10.29
CA VAL A 93 0.78 -1.33 -9.24
C VAL A 93 1.21 0.12 -9.04
N SER A 94 1.46 0.54 -7.80
CA SER A 94 2.07 1.84 -7.50
C SER A 94 3.59 1.78 -7.58
N LEU A 95 4.20 2.45 -8.56
CA LEU A 95 5.65 2.65 -8.60
C LEU A 95 6.01 4.01 -7.98
N ILE A 96 6.74 3.99 -6.86
CA ILE A 96 7.10 5.17 -6.08
C ILE A 96 8.62 5.31 -6.09
N GLU A 97 9.16 6.17 -6.95
CA GLU A 97 10.58 6.53 -7.02
C GLU A 97 10.84 7.94 -6.48
N GLY A 98 9.96 8.50 -5.65
CA GLY A 98 10.01 9.87 -5.18
C GLY A 98 9.69 10.05 -3.70
N LEU A 99 9.33 11.27 -3.32
CA LEU A 99 9.04 11.63 -1.93
C LEU A 99 7.54 11.56 -1.65
N LEU A 100 7.14 10.78 -0.64
CA LEU A 100 5.82 10.91 -0.01
C LEU A 100 5.94 11.89 1.15
N GLN A 101 5.12 12.93 1.14
CA GLN A 101 5.14 13.99 2.14
C GLN A 101 3.75 14.25 2.71
N VAL A 102 3.67 14.50 4.02
CA VAL A 102 2.48 15.05 4.67
C VAL A 102 2.84 16.42 5.25
N SER A 103 1.98 17.41 5.07
CA SER A 103 2.25 18.78 5.59
C SER A 103 0.98 19.43 6.14
N GLY A 104 1.12 20.37 7.08
CA GLY A 104 -0.01 21.12 7.65
C GLY A 104 -0.66 20.49 8.89
N GLY A 105 -0.19 19.33 9.33
CA GLY A 105 -0.62 18.64 10.55
C GLY A 105 0.17 17.34 10.73
N ASP A 106 0.02 16.71 11.90
CA ASP A 106 0.82 15.55 12.32
C ASP A 106 0.05 14.23 12.10
N ALA A 107 -0.43 14.03 10.88
CA ALA A 107 -1.28 12.89 10.54
C ALA A 107 -0.48 11.64 10.17
N ASN A 108 -0.99 10.48 10.57
CA ASN A 108 -0.57 9.17 10.06
C ASN A 108 -0.96 9.05 8.58
N LEU A 109 -0.14 8.36 7.78
CA LEU A 109 -0.42 8.11 6.37
C LEU A 109 -0.58 6.61 6.10
N TYR A 110 -1.76 6.23 5.63
CA TYR A 110 -2.08 4.89 5.15
C TYR A 110 -2.21 4.90 3.63
N LEU A 111 -1.38 4.13 2.93
CA LEU A 111 -1.44 3.94 1.48
C LEU A 111 -1.85 2.50 1.16
N MET A 112 -3.01 2.35 0.53
CA MET A 112 -3.58 1.06 0.14
C MET A 112 -3.60 0.91 -1.38
N ASN A 113 -2.96 -0.14 -1.89
CA ASN A 113 -3.10 -0.55 -3.28
C ASN A 113 -3.08 -2.09 -3.38
N PRO A 114 -4.23 -2.75 -3.60
CA PRO A 114 -4.28 -4.20 -3.73
C PRO A 114 -3.44 -4.80 -4.85
N ALA A 115 -3.18 -4.03 -5.92
CA ALA A 115 -2.37 -4.48 -7.05
C ALA A 115 -0.90 -4.64 -6.68
N GLY A 116 -0.42 -3.87 -5.69
CA GLY A 116 0.95 -3.89 -5.21
C GLY A 116 1.57 -2.50 -5.12
N ILE A 117 2.68 -2.41 -4.38
CA ILE A 117 3.42 -1.16 -4.17
C ILE A 117 4.92 -1.45 -4.30
N ILE A 118 5.60 -0.70 -5.16
CA ILE A 118 7.05 -0.76 -5.34
C ILE A 118 7.64 0.59 -4.93
N PHE A 119 8.38 0.61 -3.83
CA PHE A 119 9.22 1.73 -3.44
C PHE A 119 10.60 1.55 -4.09
N GLY A 120 10.89 2.35 -5.11
CA GLY A 120 12.18 2.36 -5.81
C GLY A 120 13.32 2.95 -4.97
N GLN A 121 14.54 2.93 -5.51
CA GLN A 121 15.76 3.33 -4.77
C GLN A 121 15.73 4.78 -4.27
N GLU A 122 15.03 5.65 -4.98
CA GLU A 122 14.87 7.07 -4.65
C GLU A 122 13.62 7.34 -3.78
N ALA A 123 12.86 6.31 -3.41
CA ALA A 123 11.70 6.46 -2.53
C ALA A 123 12.13 6.97 -1.16
N ARG A 124 11.46 8.01 -0.66
CA ARG A 124 11.68 8.61 0.66
C ARG A 124 10.35 8.97 1.30
N LEU A 125 10.36 9.09 2.63
CA LEU A 125 9.23 9.57 3.41
C LEU A 125 9.61 10.87 4.12
N ASP A 126 8.69 11.84 4.09
CA ASP A 126 8.68 13.03 4.94
C ASP A 126 7.29 13.12 5.58
N VAL A 127 7.08 12.26 6.57
CA VAL A 127 5.82 12.07 7.27
C VAL A 127 6.02 12.39 8.76
N PRO A 128 5.17 13.25 9.35
CA PRO A 128 5.34 13.68 10.73
C PRO A 128 4.98 12.58 11.74
N ALA A 129 4.07 11.68 11.38
CA ALA A 129 3.62 10.56 12.20
C ALA A 129 3.89 9.20 11.52
N SER A 130 3.15 8.16 11.92
CA SER A 130 3.36 6.79 11.44
C SER A 130 2.97 6.59 9.97
N PHE A 131 3.66 5.68 9.28
CA PHE A 131 3.38 5.30 7.89
C PHE A 131 2.99 3.83 7.78
N THR A 132 1.90 3.58 7.06
CA THR A 132 1.44 2.22 6.72
C THR A 132 1.25 2.09 5.22
N ALA A 133 1.90 1.12 4.59
CA ALA A 133 1.61 0.71 3.22
C ALA A 133 1.00 -0.70 3.22
N THR A 134 -0.06 -0.90 2.45
CA THR A 134 -0.77 -2.18 2.44
C THR A 134 -1.30 -2.57 1.05
N THR A 135 -1.32 -3.87 0.76
CA THR A 135 -2.03 -4.45 -0.39
C THR A 135 -3.32 -5.14 0.02
N ALA A 136 -3.80 -4.86 1.24
CA ALA A 136 -5.14 -5.25 1.68
C ALA A 136 -6.20 -4.71 0.71
N THR A 137 -7.31 -5.44 0.60
CA THR A 137 -8.51 -5.01 -0.14
C THR A 137 -9.42 -4.11 0.70
N GLY A 138 -9.04 -3.81 1.95
CA GLY A 138 -9.74 -2.84 2.79
C GLY A 138 -9.06 -2.63 4.13
N ILE A 139 -9.24 -1.42 4.69
CA ILE A 139 -8.80 -1.02 6.02
C ILE A 139 -10.04 -0.85 6.90
N GLY A 140 -10.08 -1.52 8.05
CA GLY A 140 -11.18 -1.43 9.01
C GLY A 140 -10.88 -0.40 10.10
N LEU A 141 -11.88 0.42 10.39
CA LEU A 141 -11.89 1.47 11.42
C LEU A 141 -13.12 1.23 12.28
N GLU A 142 -12.94 0.88 13.56
CA GLU A 142 -14.02 0.48 14.47
C GLU A 142 -15.07 -0.45 13.83
N GLU A 143 -16.25 0.10 13.47
CA GLU A 143 -17.39 -0.61 12.88
C GLU A 143 -17.41 -0.57 11.34
N GLY A 144 -16.65 0.34 10.73
CA GLY A 144 -16.64 0.60 9.30
C GLY A 144 -15.45 0.02 8.54
N TRP A 145 -15.59 -0.04 7.22
CA TRP A 145 -14.52 -0.46 6.31
C TRP A 145 -14.31 0.58 5.22
N PHE A 146 -13.05 0.94 5.01
CA PHE A 146 -12.58 1.66 3.85
C PHE A 146 -12.09 0.65 2.81
N PRO A 147 -12.94 0.19 1.87
CA PRO A 147 -12.58 -0.82 0.89
C PRO A 147 -11.66 -0.23 -0.20
N ALA A 148 -10.86 -1.08 -0.83
CA ALA A 148 -10.04 -0.69 -1.98
C ALA A 148 -10.85 -0.53 -3.29
N SER A 149 -12.08 -1.03 -3.35
CA SER A 149 -12.95 -0.90 -4.51
C SER A 149 -14.42 -0.80 -4.10
N GLY A 150 -15.25 -0.18 -4.95
CA GLY A 150 -16.68 -0.04 -4.71
C GLY A 150 -17.05 1.16 -3.84
N ALA A 151 -18.35 1.23 -3.51
CA ALA A 151 -18.93 2.32 -2.74
C ALA A 151 -18.42 2.33 -1.29
N ILE A 152 -18.29 3.54 -0.73
CA ILE A 152 -17.85 3.76 0.65
C ILE A 152 -18.99 4.42 1.40
N ASP A 153 -19.36 3.86 2.55
CA ASP A 153 -20.19 4.55 3.53
C ASP A 153 -19.29 5.27 4.53
N PHE A 154 -18.94 6.52 4.22
CA PHE A 154 -18.06 7.33 5.06
C PHE A 154 -18.62 7.56 6.47
N SER A 155 -19.94 7.46 6.68
CA SER A 155 -20.55 7.70 8.00
C SER A 155 -20.18 6.66 9.05
N THR A 156 -19.70 5.49 8.61
CA THR A 156 -19.25 4.39 9.47
C THR A 156 -17.76 4.45 9.81
N LEU A 157 -17.00 5.38 9.21
CA LEU A 157 -15.55 5.44 9.34
C LEU A 157 -15.14 6.33 10.52
N SER A 158 -15.16 5.75 11.72
CA SER A 158 -14.73 6.35 12.98
C SER A 158 -13.65 5.53 13.68
N GLY A 159 -12.87 6.20 14.54
CA GLY A 159 -11.80 5.60 15.34
C GLY A 159 -10.57 5.14 14.56
N ASP A 160 -9.63 4.49 15.25
CA ASP A 160 -8.30 4.22 14.68
C ASP A 160 -8.30 3.07 13.66
N PRO A 161 -7.59 3.23 12.52
CA PRO A 161 -7.37 2.14 11.58
C PRO A 161 -6.52 1.02 12.21
N ASN A 162 -7.09 -0.18 12.34
CA ASN A 162 -6.41 -1.30 13.01
C ASN A 162 -6.67 -2.67 12.41
N GLN A 163 -7.52 -2.76 11.38
CA GLN A 163 -7.87 -4.00 10.72
C GLN A 163 -7.56 -3.94 9.22
N PHE A 164 -7.11 -5.05 8.65
CA PHE A 164 -6.75 -5.16 7.24
C PHE A 164 -7.32 -6.47 6.70
N THR A 165 -8.10 -6.39 5.62
CA THR A 165 -8.66 -7.59 4.97
C THR A 165 -7.97 -7.84 3.65
N PHE A 166 -7.55 -9.07 3.39
CA PHE A 166 -6.91 -9.51 2.16
C PHE A 166 -7.87 -10.47 1.47
N ALA A 167 -8.91 -9.95 0.82
CA ALA A 167 -9.97 -10.80 0.25
C ALA A 167 -9.59 -11.44 -1.09
N ALA A 168 -8.56 -10.91 -1.78
CA ALA A 168 -8.01 -11.51 -2.99
C ALA A 168 -7.31 -12.83 -2.68
N THR A 169 -7.48 -13.84 -3.54
CA THR A 169 -6.80 -15.14 -3.40
C THR A 169 -5.27 -14.99 -3.49
N GLU A 170 -4.79 -14.09 -4.35
CA GLU A 170 -3.39 -13.70 -4.46
C GLU A 170 -3.26 -12.20 -4.24
N PRO A 171 -2.98 -11.74 -3.00
CA PRO A 171 -2.81 -10.32 -2.76
C PRO A 171 -1.49 -9.80 -3.35
N GLY A 172 -1.47 -8.52 -3.74
CA GLY A 172 -0.30 -7.87 -4.31
C GLY A 172 0.93 -7.90 -3.40
N ALA A 173 2.09 -7.60 -4.00
CA ALA A 173 3.34 -7.52 -3.27
C ALA A 173 3.69 -6.09 -2.86
N ILE A 174 4.43 -5.96 -1.76
CA ILE A 174 5.18 -4.74 -1.41
C ILE A 174 6.67 -5.03 -1.60
N VAL A 175 7.34 -4.22 -2.41
CA VAL A 175 8.78 -4.27 -2.59
C VAL A 175 9.37 -2.93 -2.19
N ASN A 176 10.30 -2.92 -1.23
CA ASN A 176 11.06 -1.74 -0.87
C ASN A 176 12.54 -1.87 -1.26
N ALA A 177 12.99 -1.00 -2.15
CA ALA A 177 14.39 -0.76 -2.48
C ALA A 177 14.88 0.63 -2.05
N GLY A 178 13.99 1.48 -1.52
CA GLY A 178 14.28 2.84 -1.08
C GLY A 178 14.64 2.94 0.39
N GLU A 179 14.61 4.17 0.90
CA GLU A 179 14.88 4.48 2.30
C GLU A 179 13.60 5.04 2.93
N LEU A 180 12.86 4.15 3.61
CA LEU A 180 11.62 4.50 4.29
C LEU A 180 11.95 4.70 5.77
N VAL A 181 11.97 5.96 6.18
CA VAL A 181 12.32 6.37 7.54
C VAL A 181 11.18 7.24 8.07
N VAL A 182 10.66 6.89 9.24
CA VAL A 182 9.68 7.70 9.96
C VAL A 182 10.34 8.45 11.12
N SER A 183 9.63 9.44 11.64
CA SER A 183 10.09 10.28 12.76
C SER A 183 10.26 9.47 14.06
N GLN A 184 10.96 10.07 15.04
CA GLN A 184 11.22 9.40 16.32
C GLN A 184 9.92 9.10 17.08
N GLY A 185 9.77 7.85 17.53
CA GLY A 185 8.59 7.36 18.26
C GLY A 185 7.47 6.83 17.35
N GLU A 186 7.59 7.02 16.04
CA GLU A 186 6.57 6.63 15.06
C GLU A 186 6.81 5.24 14.49
N ASN A 187 5.76 4.64 13.93
CA ASN A 187 5.78 3.29 13.40
C ASN A 187 5.82 3.26 11.87
N LEU A 188 6.47 2.24 11.33
CA LEU A 188 6.55 1.95 9.90
C LEU A 188 6.02 0.55 9.65
N THR A 189 4.91 0.44 8.93
CA THR A 189 4.21 -0.84 8.73
C THR A 189 4.02 -1.15 7.25
N LEU A 190 4.46 -2.33 6.81
CA LEU A 190 4.27 -2.87 5.46
C LEU A 190 3.49 -4.19 5.54
N LEU A 191 2.27 -4.21 5.00
CA LEU A 191 1.38 -5.39 5.00
C LEU A 191 1.05 -5.80 3.57
N GLY A 192 1.59 -6.91 3.09
CA GLY A 192 1.40 -7.34 1.71
C GLY A 192 1.06 -8.82 1.59
N GLY A 193 0.59 -9.27 0.44
CA GLY A 193 0.57 -10.71 0.12
C GLY A 193 1.97 -11.31 0.18
N THR A 194 2.93 -10.54 -0.35
CA THR A 194 4.36 -10.74 -0.18
C THR A 194 5.00 -9.41 0.21
N VAL A 195 6.00 -9.42 1.08
CA VAL A 195 6.77 -8.23 1.45
C VAL A 195 8.26 -8.52 1.26
N VAL A 196 8.92 -7.75 0.40
CA VAL A 196 10.37 -7.84 0.13
C VAL A 196 11.01 -6.50 0.46
N ASN A 197 12.06 -6.53 1.28
CA ASN A 197 12.86 -5.35 1.57
C ASN A 197 14.32 -5.58 1.17
N THR A 198 14.82 -4.78 0.24
CA THR A 198 16.23 -4.67 -0.14
C THR A 198 16.82 -3.30 0.19
N GLY A 199 15.98 -2.34 0.60
CA GLY A 199 16.38 -1.00 1.04
C GLY A 199 16.45 -0.85 2.57
N THR A 200 16.30 0.39 3.03
CA THR A 200 16.34 0.74 4.45
C THR A 200 14.93 0.95 4.98
N LEU A 201 14.64 0.36 6.14
CA LEU A 201 13.45 0.62 6.96
C LEU A 201 13.92 1.07 8.33
N SER A 202 13.47 2.24 8.80
CA SER A 202 13.85 2.76 10.11
C SER A 202 12.69 3.47 10.81
N ALA A 203 12.52 3.17 12.08
CA ALA A 203 11.53 3.77 12.97
C ALA A 203 12.19 4.01 14.35
N PRO A 204 13.02 5.06 14.50
CA PRO A 204 13.78 5.27 15.73
C PRO A 204 12.87 5.43 16.95
N GLY A 205 12.97 4.53 17.94
CA GLY A 205 12.10 4.58 19.13
C GLY A 205 10.64 4.14 18.89
N GLY A 206 10.29 3.75 17.67
CA GLY A 206 9.03 3.09 17.32
C GLY A 206 9.26 1.67 16.82
N GLN A 207 8.34 1.17 15.98
CA GLN A 207 8.38 -0.20 15.46
C GLN A 207 8.39 -0.25 13.93
N VAL A 208 9.18 -1.16 13.38
CA VAL A 208 9.11 -1.58 11.98
C VAL A 208 8.39 -2.92 11.90
N VAL A 209 7.26 -2.97 11.21
CA VAL A 209 6.42 -4.18 11.05
C VAL A 209 6.36 -4.56 9.58
N LEU A 210 6.78 -5.77 9.24
CA LEU A 210 6.61 -6.37 7.92
C LEU A 210 5.80 -7.65 8.07
N THR A 211 4.68 -7.73 7.38
CA THR A 211 3.81 -8.91 7.45
C THR A 211 3.43 -9.34 6.04
N ALA A 212 3.77 -10.59 5.70
CA ALA A 212 3.20 -11.29 4.56
C ALA A 212 1.90 -11.96 4.99
N VAL A 213 0.81 -11.67 4.29
CA VAL A 213 -0.55 -12.11 4.63
C VAL A 213 -1.10 -12.93 3.46
N PRO A 214 -1.34 -14.24 3.62
CA PRO A 214 -1.95 -15.02 2.56
C PRO A 214 -3.33 -14.45 2.19
N GLY A 215 -3.74 -14.66 0.95
CA GLY A 215 -5.08 -14.28 0.51
C GLY A 215 -6.18 -14.92 1.35
N GLU A 216 -7.36 -14.32 1.30
CA GLU A 216 -8.57 -14.74 2.04
C GLU A 216 -8.44 -14.66 3.57
N ASN A 217 -7.56 -13.78 4.09
CA ASN A 217 -7.29 -13.61 5.52
C ASN A 217 -7.53 -12.18 6.01
N ARG A 218 -7.52 -12.01 7.34
CA ARG A 218 -7.57 -10.70 8.01
C ARG A 218 -6.45 -10.56 9.04
N VAL A 219 -5.93 -9.34 9.14
CA VAL A 219 -4.93 -8.96 10.16
C VAL A 219 -5.53 -7.87 11.02
N ARG A 220 -5.34 -8.00 12.34
CA ARG A 220 -5.62 -6.92 13.29
C ARG A 220 -4.33 -6.52 14.00
N LEU A 221 -4.02 -5.23 13.97
CA LEU A 221 -2.96 -4.63 14.77
C LEU A 221 -3.53 -4.27 16.14
N SER A 222 -3.04 -4.93 17.20
CA SER A 222 -3.32 -4.52 18.57
C SER A 222 -2.29 -3.48 19.04
N GLN A 223 -2.73 -2.51 19.84
CA GLN A 223 -1.88 -1.44 20.39
C GLN A 223 -0.75 -1.97 21.28
N ALA A 224 0.24 -1.10 21.51
CA ALA A 224 1.53 -1.36 22.16
C ALA A 224 1.46 -2.32 23.36
N GLY A 225 2.16 -3.45 23.25
CA GLY A 225 2.32 -4.45 24.31
C GLY A 225 1.60 -5.78 24.08
N MET A 226 0.82 -5.95 23.00
CA MET A 226 0.11 -7.21 22.70
C MET A 226 0.32 -7.71 21.27
N LEU A 227 0.42 -9.04 21.17
CA LEU A 227 0.74 -9.87 20.00
C LEU A 227 -0.05 -9.48 18.74
N LEU A 228 0.62 -9.48 17.58
CA LEU A 228 -0.03 -9.52 16.27
C LEU A 228 -1.04 -10.69 16.27
N SER A 229 -2.33 -10.38 16.08
CA SER A 229 -3.36 -11.40 15.93
C SER A 229 -3.70 -11.51 14.46
N LEU A 230 -3.21 -12.58 13.81
CA LEU A 230 -3.72 -13.01 12.52
C LEU A 230 -5.06 -13.71 12.76
N GLU A 231 -6.16 -13.08 12.36
CA GLU A 231 -7.47 -13.71 12.40
C GLU A 231 -7.72 -14.40 11.05
N VAL A 232 -7.50 -15.71 11.02
CA VAL A 232 -7.88 -16.56 9.90
C VAL A 232 -9.38 -16.82 10.01
N LYS A 233 -10.19 -15.97 9.38
CA LYS A 233 -11.63 -16.22 9.22
C LYS A 233 -11.88 -16.60 7.77
N PRO A 234 -12.19 -17.87 7.46
CA PRO A 234 -12.56 -18.26 6.11
C PRO A 234 -13.71 -17.37 5.64
N ILE A 235 -13.57 -16.76 4.45
CA ILE A 235 -14.70 -16.11 3.79
C ILE A 235 -15.69 -17.22 3.47
N ALA A 236 -16.77 -17.31 4.25
CA ALA A 236 -17.77 -18.35 4.10
C ALA A 236 -18.41 -18.23 2.71
N SER A 237 -18.03 -19.13 1.81
CA SER A 237 -18.86 -19.48 0.66
C SER A 237 -20.15 -20.10 1.21
N SER A 238 -21.29 -19.60 0.74
CA SER A 238 -22.59 -20.01 1.20
C SER A 238 -22.85 -21.50 0.93
N SER A 239 -23.49 -22.13 1.91
CA SER A 239 -24.11 -23.46 1.92
C SER A 239 -23.18 -24.68 2.09
N THR A 240 -23.04 -25.11 3.34
CA THR A 240 -23.23 -26.52 3.70
C THR A 240 -23.49 -26.62 5.21
N ASN A 241 -24.56 -27.32 5.58
CA ASN A 241 -24.87 -27.66 6.97
C ASN A 241 -23.68 -28.40 7.59
N LEU A 242 -22.88 -27.70 8.38
CA LEU A 242 -21.86 -28.31 9.23
C LEU A 242 -22.52 -28.63 10.58
N PRO A 243 -22.59 -29.90 11.01
CA PRO A 243 -23.03 -30.22 12.36
C PRO A 243 -22.05 -29.61 13.37
N SER A 244 -22.60 -28.99 14.41
CA SER A 244 -21.84 -28.41 15.51
C SER A 244 -21.18 -29.50 16.37
N PRO A 245 -20.05 -29.22 17.07
CA PRO A 245 -19.20 -30.22 17.75
C PRO A 245 -19.83 -30.86 19.01
N VAL A 246 -21.15 -30.72 19.19
CA VAL A 246 -21.89 -31.09 20.40
C VAL A 246 -22.74 -32.35 20.19
N SER A 247 -22.73 -32.97 19.00
CA SER A 247 -23.52 -34.18 18.70
C SER A 247 -22.76 -35.52 18.77
N LEU A 248 -21.60 -35.57 19.45
CA LEU A 248 -20.88 -36.82 19.75
C LEU A 248 -21.15 -37.20 21.21
N PRO A 249 -22.34 -37.75 21.53
CA PRO A 249 -22.45 -39.20 21.71
C PRO A 249 -23.88 -39.77 21.44
N GLU A 250 -24.13 -40.29 20.24
CA GLU A 250 -25.23 -41.26 19.96
C GLU A 250 -24.80 -42.25 18.86
N LEU A 251 -23.59 -42.80 19.00
CA LEU A 251 -23.12 -43.93 18.18
C LEU A 251 -22.42 -44.97 19.08
N LEU A 252 -23.15 -45.46 20.08
CA LEU A 252 -22.98 -46.79 20.71
C LEU A 252 -24.31 -47.24 21.30
#